data_AF-A0A7R8CF17-F1
#
_entry.id   AF-A0A7R8CF17-F1
#
_cell.length_a   1.000
_cell.length_b   1.000
_cell.length_c   1.000
_cell.angle_alpha   90.00
_cell.angle_beta   90.00
_cell.angle_gamma   90.00
#
_symmetry.space_group_name_H-M   'P 1'
#
loop_
_entity.id
_entity.type
_entity.pdbx_description
1 polymer ?
#
loop_
_entity_poly.entity_id
_entity_poly.type
_entity_poly.pdbx_seq_one_letter_code
_entity_poly.pdbx_strand_id
1 'polypeptide(L)'
;MTSILGGLLSNSIHKAFSLSQCLLLNQVRGLKFVQFPKKRCPDCYFVFSENRKEVFCTAHPRHRQSTPVLPKKMTYIMTSATQGRSTRQGNTRMLTQSNFRLDF
;
A
#
# COMPACT_ATOMS: atom_id res chain seq x y z
N MET A 1 -9.78 -67.12 -36.06
CA MET A 1 -9.14 -66.94 -37.38
C MET A 1 -8.83 -65.45 -37.52
N THR A 2 -7.54 -65.13 -37.70
CA THR A 2 -6.95 -63.95 -38.38
C THR A 2 -7.48 -62.54 -37.99
N SER A 3 -6.69 -61.52 -37.68
CA SER A 3 -5.28 -61.26 -37.95
C SER A 3 -4.90 -59.90 -37.32
N ILE A 4 -3.65 -59.81 -36.90
CA ILE A 4 -2.87 -58.62 -36.57
C ILE A 4 -2.73 -57.73 -37.83
N LEU A 5 -2.72 -56.40 -37.67
CA LEU A 5 -1.96 -55.40 -38.47
C LEU A 5 -2.24 -54.01 -37.85
N GLY A 6 -1.29 -53.42 -37.11
CA GLY A 6 -0.38 -52.39 -37.63
C GLY A 6 -0.98 -51.00 -37.34
N GLY A 7 -0.50 -50.21 -36.38
CA GLY A 7 0.83 -49.63 -36.33
C GLY A 7 0.73 -48.16 -36.76
N LEU A 8 1.16 -47.23 -35.90
CA LEU A 8 2.04 -46.10 -36.23
C LEU A 8 2.05 -45.09 -35.08
N LEU A 9 3.24 -45.02 -34.48
CA LEU A 9 3.76 -43.90 -33.72
C LEU A 9 3.57 -42.60 -34.52
N SER A 10 3.08 -41.55 -33.88
CA SER A 10 3.58 -40.21 -34.18
C SER A 10 3.32 -39.27 -33.00
N ASN A 11 4.41 -38.93 -32.34
CA ASN A 11 4.53 -37.83 -31.42
C ASN A 11 4.04 -36.56 -32.09
N SER A 12 3.04 -35.89 -31.52
CA SER A 12 2.77 -34.50 -31.84
C SER A 12 2.81 -33.69 -30.55
N ILE A 13 4.06 -33.45 -30.12
CA ILE A 13 4.40 -32.41 -29.16
C ILE A 13 4.24 -31.07 -29.90
N HIS A 14 3.05 -30.52 -29.89
CA HIS A 14 2.80 -29.11 -30.19
C HIS A 14 2.11 -28.50 -28.97
N LYS A 15 2.91 -27.94 -28.05
CA LYS A 15 3.21 -26.50 -27.95
C LYS A 15 1.98 -25.64 -27.65
N ALA A 16 1.81 -25.29 -26.38
CA ALA A 16 1.38 -23.95 -25.92
C ALA A 16 1.75 -23.86 -24.42
N PHE A 17 2.95 -23.39 -24.10
CA PHE A 17 3.27 -21.99 -23.81
C PHE A 17 2.64 -21.51 -22.50
N SER A 18 3.54 -21.16 -21.58
CA SER A 18 3.40 -20.89 -20.15
C SER A 18 2.06 -20.37 -19.66
N LEU A 19 1.64 -20.94 -18.52
CA LEU A 19 0.75 -20.32 -17.54
C LEU A 19 1.34 -18.97 -17.08
N SER A 20 1.11 -17.92 -17.87
CA SER A 20 1.24 -16.54 -17.40
C SER A 20 -0.01 -16.23 -16.59
N GLN A 21 -0.04 -16.75 -15.37
CA GLN A 21 -1.08 -16.44 -14.42
C GLN A 21 -0.90 -14.96 -14.02
N CYS A 22 -1.59 -14.07 -14.73
CA CYS A 22 -1.72 -12.67 -14.33
C CYS A 22 -2.34 -12.67 -12.93
N LEU A 23 -1.50 -12.52 -11.91
CA LEU A 23 -1.94 -12.34 -10.54
C LEU A 23 -2.76 -11.05 -10.48
N LEU A 24 -4.07 -11.19 -10.65
CA LEU A 24 -5.03 -10.12 -10.42
C LEU A 24 -4.97 -9.81 -8.93
N LEU A 25 -4.15 -8.82 -8.60
CA LEU A 25 -4.00 -8.29 -7.25
C LEU A 25 -5.30 -7.57 -6.88
N ASN A 26 -6.28 -8.35 -6.41
CA ASN A 26 -7.52 -7.81 -5.86
C ASN A 26 -7.15 -7.00 -4.62
N GLN A 27 -7.20 -5.67 -4.74
CA GLN A 27 -7.00 -4.77 -3.61
C GLN A 27 -8.11 -4.99 -2.60
N VAL A 28 -7.86 -5.85 -1.62
CA VAL A 28 -8.71 -6.00 -0.45
C VAL A 28 -8.47 -4.78 0.43
N ARG A 29 -9.33 -3.75 0.30
CA ARG A 29 -9.23 -2.53 1.10
C ARG A 29 -9.62 -2.81 2.55
N GLY A 30 -8.63 -3.09 3.40
CA GLY A 30 -8.85 -3.48 4.80
C GLY A 30 -8.73 -2.36 5.83
N LEU A 31 -8.14 -1.21 5.52
CA LEU A 31 -7.93 -0.12 6.48
C LEU A 31 -7.96 1.25 5.80
N LYS A 32 -8.65 2.22 6.41
CA LYS A 32 -8.67 3.62 5.94
C LYS A 32 -8.15 4.58 7.02
N PHE A 33 -7.13 5.37 6.70
CA PHE A 33 -6.69 6.45 7.57
C PHE A 33 -7.62 7.66 7.44
N VAL A 34 -8.17 8.13 8.56
CA VAL A 34 -9.11 9.26 8.63
C VAL A 34 -8.84 10.06 9.89
N GLN A 35 -8.85 11.39 9.81
CA GLN A 35 -8.66 12.26 10.99
C GLN A 35 -9.73 12.05 12.06
N PHE A 36 -10.98 11.84 11.64
CA PHE A 36 -12.12 11.62 12.52
C PHE A 36 -12.79 10.28 12.20
N PRO A 37 -12.34 9.17 12.81
CA PRO A 37 -12.95 7.87 12.58
C PRO A 37 -14.36 7.83 13.20
N LYS A 38 -15.34 7.41 12.40
CA LYS A 38 -16.75 7.27 12.81
C LYS A 38 -17.23 5.84 12.62
N LYS A 39 -18.15 5.41 13.48
CA LYS A 39 -18.86 4.13 13.33
C LYS A 39 -19.79 4.22 12.12
N ARG A 40 -19.80 3.18 11.28
CA ARG A 40 -20.72 3.06 10.13
C ARG A 40 -21.85 2.06 10.36
N CYS A 41 -21.66 1.19 11.35
CA CYS A 41 -22.48 0.02 11.63
C CYS A 41 -22.66 -0.16 13.15
N PRO A 42 -23.65 -0.93 13.62
CA PRO A 42 -23.82 -1.22 15.04
C PRO A 42 -22.66 -2.02 15.62
N ASP A 43 -22.13 -2.99 14.87
CA ASP A 43 -20.99 -3.84 15.28
C ASP A 43 -19.64 -3.12 15.28
N CYS A 44 -19.63 -1.84 14.91
CA CYS A 44 -18.43 -1.02 14.85
C CYS A 44 -18.14 -0.47 16.25
N TYR A 45 -16.95 -0.70 16.78
CA TYR A 45 -16.53 -0.23 18.11
C TYR A 45 -15.21 0.52 18.05
N PHE A 46 -15.01 1.40 19.04
CA PHE A 46 -13.78 2.19 19.16
C PHE A 46 -12.75 1.42 19.98
N VAL A 47 -11.51 1.44 19.50
CA VAL A 47 -10.34 0.90 20.19
C VAL A 47 -9.29 2.00 20.23
N PHE A 48 -8.67 2.18 21.39
CA PHE A 48 -7.50 3.03 21.53
C PHE A 48 -6.27 2.13 21.62
N SER A 49 -5.48 2.10 20.55
CA SER A 49 -4.25 1.32 20.45
C SER A 49 -3.11 2.25 20.07
N GLU A 50 -1.93 2.10 20.68
CA GLU A 50 -0.72 2.86 20.31
C GLU A 50 -0.94 4.39 20.20
N ASN A 51 -1.74 4.96 21.09
CA ASN A 51 -2.12 6.39 21.12
C ASN A 51 -2.87 6.90 19.87
N ARG A 52 -3.48 6.01 19.08
CA ARG A 52 -4.37 6.36 17.97
C ARG A 52 -5.77 5.82 18.21
N LYS A 53 -6.77 6.54 17.71
CA LYS A 53 -8.17 6.13 17.78
C LYS A 53 -8.49 5.29 16.54
N GLU A 54 -8.91 4.06 16.77
CA GLU A 54 -9.29 3.13 15.70
C GLU A 54 -10.75 2.73 15.83
N VAL A 55 -11.36 2.42 14.70
CA VAL A 55 -12.67 1.76 14.60
C VAL A 55 -12.43 0.37 14.06
N PHE A 56 -12.81 -0.64 14.84
CA PHE A 56 -12.85 -2.03 14.41
C PHE A 56 -14.29 -2.49 14.18
N CYS A 57 -14.44 -3.51 13.35
CA CYS A 57 -15.72 -4.14 13.07
C CYS A 57 -15.49 -5.64 12.87
N THR A 58 -16.30 -6.46 13.53
CA THR A 58 -16.25 -7.93 13.44
C THR A 58 -16.90 -8.44 12.15
N ALA A 59 -18.04 -7.85 11.76
CA ALA A 59 -18.82 -8.26 10.59
C ALA A 59 -18.21 -7.80 9.26
N HIS A 60 -17.65 -6.58 9.22
CA HIS A 60 -17.23 -5.93 7.97
C HIS A 60 -15.83 -5.30 8.09
N PRO A 61 -14.78 -5.95 7.54
CA PRO A 61 -13.40 -5.44 7.65
C PRO A 61 -13.20 -4.09 6.93
N ARG A 62 -14.05 -3.75 5.93
CA ARG A 62 -14.01 -2.47 5.23
C ARG A 62 -14.33 -1.25 6.10
N HIS A 63 -14.91 -1.45 7.29
CA HIS A 63 -15.21 -0.37 8.23
C HIS A 63 -14.02 0.04 9.07
N ARG A 64 -12.91 -0.70 9.00
CA ARG A 64 -11.71 -0.43 9.78
C ARG A 64 -11.14 0.93 9.42
N GLN A 65 -11.07 1.81 10.41
CA GLN A 65 -10.57 3.18 10.26
C GLN A 65 -9.57 3.47 11.37
N SER A 66 -8.53 4.24 11.07
CA SER A 66 -7.50 4.60 12.06
C SER A 66 -7.11 6.07 11.90
N THR A 67 -6.82 6.76 13.00
CA THR A 67 -6.26 8.12 12.94
C THR A 67 -4.80 8.08 12.50
N PRO A 68 -4.36 8.99 11.61
CA PRO A 68 -2.96 9.06 11.24
C PRO A 68 -2.10 9.42 12.45
N VAL A 69 -0.92 8.83 12.54
CA VAL A 69 0.07 9.21 13.57
C VAL A 69 0.71 10.51 13.14
N LEU A 70 0.56 11.55 13.97
CA LEU A 70 1.22 12.83 13.73
C LEU A 70 2.72 12.70 14.07
N PRO A 71 3.62 13.26 13.24
CA PRO A 71 5.05 13.27 13.53
C PRO A 71 5.31 14.13 14.79
N LYS A 72 6.11 13.60 15.74
CA LYS A 72 6.40 14.27 17.01
C LYS A 72 7.40 15.44 16.89
N LYS A 73 8.20 15.52 15.83
CA LYS A 73 9.28 16.51 15.63
C LYS A 73 9.46 16.86 14.15
N MET A 74 10.13 17.99 13.90
CA MET A 74 10.01 18.81 12.71
C MET A 74 10.35 18.14 11.37
N THR A 75 9.49 18.42 10.38
CA THR A 75 9.48 17.93 9.00
C THR A 75 10.47 18.72 8.13
N TYR A 76 11.76 18.65 8.47
CA TYR A 76 12.79 19.21 7.58
C TYR A 76 13.38 18.13 6.69
N ILE A 77 13.24 18.27 5.38
CA ILE A 77 14.05 17.50 4.43
C ILE A 77 15.31 18.31 4.15
N MET A 78 16.47 17.74 4.47
CA MET A 78 17.75 18.33 4.14
C MET A 78 18.04 18.10 2.65
N THR A 79 18.13 19.19 1.88
CA THR A 79 18.40 19.14 0.44
C THR A 79 19.69 19.87 0.10
N SER A 80 20.48 19.34 -0.83
CA SER A 80 21.68 19.99 -1.37
C SER A 80 21.35 21.14 -2.35
N ALA A 81 20.14 21.19 -2.89
CA ALA A 81 19.72 22.19 -3.87
C ALA A 81 19.38 23.53 -3.20
N THR A 82 20.22 24.55 -3.42
CA THR A 82 20.00 25.95 -3.01
C THR A 82 19.13 26.75 -3.97
N GLN A 83 18.75 26.18 -5.12
CA GLN A 83 18.08 26.92 -6.19
C GLN A 83 16.68 26.36 -6.46
N GLY A 84 15.68 27.13 -6.04
CA GLY A 84 14.26 26.87 -6.33
C GLY A 84 13.37 27.30 -5.17
N ARG A 85 12.83 28.52 -5.24
CA ARG A 85 11.75 28.94 -4.33
C ARG A 85 10.51 28.11 -4.66
N SER A 86 10.24 27.07 -3.87
CA SER A 86 8.93 26.42 -3.90
C SER A 86 7.94 27.32 -3.16
N THR A 87 7.14 28.09 -3.91
CA THR A 87 6.04 28.91 -3.36
C THR A 87 4.90 28.04 -2.80
N ARG A 88 4.94 26.72 -3.02
CA ARG A 88 4.00 25.74 -2.45
C ARG A 88 4.72 24.89 -1.41
N GLN A 89 4.79 25.39 -0.18
CA GLN A 89 5.25 24.59 0.94
C GLN A 89 4.14 23.60 1.33
N GLY A 90 4.41 22.30 1.20
CA GLY A 90 3.61 21.27 1.87
C GLY A 90 3.84 21.31 3.38
N ASN A 91 3.37 20.29 4.11
CA ASN A 91 3.57 20.18 5.57
C ASN A 91 5.05 19.97 6.00
N THR A 92 5.97 19.97 5.03
CA THR A 92 7.40 19.70 5.22
C THR A 92 8.18 20.89 4.68
N ARG A 93 9.02 21.50 5.51
CA ARG A 93 9.90 22.61 5.13
C ARG A 93 11.21 22.03 4.57
N MET A 94 11.73 22.58 3.48
CA MET A 94 13.06 22.19 2.98
C MET A 94 14.12 23.05 3.67
N LEU A 95 15.15 22.43 4.24
CA LEU A 95 16.33 23.14 4.73
C LEU A 95 17.50 22.87 3.78
N THR A 96 18.13 23.95 3.33
CA THR A 96 19.37 23.90 2.56
C THR A 96 20.56 23.84 3.51
N GLN A 97 21.68 23.24 3.06
CA GLN A 97 22.93 23.21 3.84
C GLN A 97 23.41 24.62 4.25
N SER A 98 23.14 25.65 3.44
CA SER A 98 23.45 27.05 3.76
C SER A 98 22.71 27.57 5.00
N ASN A 99 21.49 27.07 5.26
CA ASN A 99 20.66 27.50 6.39
C ASN A 99 21.00 26.74 7.69
N PHE A 100 21.87 25.74 7.62
CA PHE A 100 22.36 24.98 8.79
C PHE A 100 23.65 25.54 9.38
N ARG A 101 24.19 26.64 8.84
CA ARG A 101 25.37 27.28 9.40
C ARG A 101 24.98 27.86 10.77
N LEU A 102 25.45 27.20 11.82
CA LEU A 102 25.41 27.74 13.18
C LEU A 102 26.56 28.74 13.27
N ASP A 103 26.23 30.03 13.27
CA ASP A 103 27.20 31.07 13.59
C ASP A 103 27.51 30.94 15.09
N PHE A 104 28.69 30.39 15.41
CA PHE A 104 29.28 30.37 16.74
C PHE A 104 30.17 31.60 16.92
#